data_AF-A0A9X7DNJ8-F1
#
_entry.id   AF-A0A9X7DNJ8-F1
#
_cell.length_a   1.000
_cell.length_b   1.000
_cell.length_c   1.000
_cell.angle_alpha   90.00
_cell.angle_beta   90.00
_cell.angle_gamma   90.00
#
_symmetry.space_group_name_H-M   'P 1'
#
loop_
_entity.id
_entity.type
_entity.pdbx_description
1 polymer ?
#
loop_
_entity_poly.entity_id
_entity_poly.type
_entity_poly.pdbx_seq_one_letter_code
_entity_poly.pdbx_strand_id
1 'polypeptide(L)'
;MSKKWVAILFLIFFFPVGLYLMWRHKHFSVIARFIVSGFFGIFILLSIFSDDPSTDQVKDKAPKEKAASVVAKEKETEKKENKSVKKETSKSEPVKNSKTQETPVSPQIGLGDTVSLFKTHHGKNKGDNEMGSFENDYILPMFLDDKAWNITLQFESTSSKRRDFKEAVTISKGFIPSDAIKVKEYTLDDMRTVIEYKSNKLKTVFPTFPSSPEEVGKLITIIKYDSGNKNSVFSVVIGVGTNP
;
A
#
# COMPACT_ATOMS: atom_id res chain seq x y z
N MET A 1 15.88 21.77 10.81
CA MET A 1 14.86 22.71 10.29
C MET A 1 13.97 21.99 9.29
N SER A 2 12.65 21.99 9.50
CA SER A 2 11.66 21.25 8.72
C SER A 2 11.51 21.83 7.30
N LYS A 3 12.11 21.16 6.30
CA LYS A 3 12.09 21.55 4.88
C LYS A 3 10.72 21.41 4.18
N LYS A 4 9.65 21.11 4.94
CA LYS A 4 8.29 20.89 4.41
C LYS A 4 7.72 22.13 3.71
N TRP A 5 8.05 23.32 4.21
CA TRP A 5 7.59 24.58 3.63
C TRP A 5 8.24 24.89 2.27
N VAL A 6 9.44 24.39 2.00
CA VAL A 6 10.12 24.59 0.71
C VAL A 6 9.35 23.89 -0.42
N ALA A 7 8.89 22.65 -0.20
CA ALA A 7 8.06 21.95 -1.17
C ALA A 7 6.73 22.69 -1.45
N ILE A 8 6.11 23.26 -0.41
CA ILE A 8 4.87 24.05 -0.53
C ILE A 8 5.11 25.36 -1.30
N LEU A 9 6.23 26.04 -1.04
CA LEU A 9 6.64 27.24 -1.77
C LEU A 9 6.82 26.96 -3.28
N PHE A 10 7.51 25.87 -3.63
CA PHE A 10 7.68 25.47 -5.03
C PHE A 10 6.37 24.98 -5.65
N LEU A 11 5.43 24.42 -4.90
CA LEU A 11 4.12 24.02 -5.42
C LEU A 11 3.29 25.23 -5.89
N ILE A 12 3.47 26.39 -5.26
CA ILE A 12 2.77 27.64 -5.60
C ILE A 12 3.48 28.40 -6.73
N PHE A 13 4.80 28.58 -6.65
CA PHE A 13 5.55 29.41 -7.61
C PHE A 13 6.07 28.65 -8.84
N PHE A 14 6.32 27.34 -8.74
CA PHE A 14 6.89 26.51 -9.81
C PHE A 14 6.22 25.13 -9.79
N PHE A 15 4.93 25.13 -10.14
CA PHE A 15 4.04 23.97 -10.11
C PHE A 15 4.68 22.63 -10.57
N PRO A 16 5.39 22.51 -11.71
CA PRO A 16 5.98 21.23 -12.12
C PRO A 16 7.11 20.77 -11.18
N VAL A 17 7.91 21.71 -10.66
CA VAL A 17 9.03 21.43 -9.75
C VAL A 17 8.49 21.07 -8.36
N GLY A 18 7.48 21.78 -7.87
CA GLY A 18 6.83 21.49 -6.59
C GLY A 18 6.18 20.10 -6.55
N LEU A 19 5.51 19.70 -7.63
CA LEU A 19 4.94 18.36 -7.76
C LEU A 19 6.02 17.28 -7.77
N TYR A 20 7.11 17.49 -8.52
CA TYR A 20 8.25 16.56 -8.51
C TYR A 20 8.88 16.43 -7.11
N LEU A 21 9.06 17.54 -6.39
CA LEU A 21 9.57 17.51 -5.02
C LEU A 21 8.63 16.75 -4.07
N MET A 22 7.31 16.86 -4.25
CA MET A 22 6.31 16.15 -3.45
C MET A 22 6.42 14.62 -3.60
N TRP A 23 6.73 14.14 -4.79
CA TRP A 23 6.94 12.72 -5.07
C TRP A 23 8.34 12.25 -4.64
N ARG A 24 9.36 13.09 -4.82
CA ARG A 24 10.75 12.79 -4.45
C ARG A 24 10.98 12.69 -2.94
N HIS A 25 10.21 13.42 -2.15
CA HIS A 25 10.31 13.43 -0.69
C HIS A 25 9.19 12.60 -0.06
N LYS A 26 9.56 11.51 0.64
CA LYS A 26 8.66 10.60 1.40
C LYS A 26 7.92 11.26 2.58
N HIS A 27 7.89 12.59 2.67
CA HIS A 27 7.28 13.34 3.78
C HIS A 27 5.76 13.50 3.69
N PHE A 28 5.17 13.26 2.52
CA PHE A 28 3.72 13.34 2.30
C PHE A 28 3.11 11.93 2.26
N SER A 29 1.94 11.78 2.89
CA SER A 29 1.16 10.55 2.81
C SER A 29 0.75 10.30 1.36
N VAL A 30 0.65 9.03 0.98
CA VAL A 30 0.26 8.62 -0.38
C VAL A 30 -1.06 9.27 -0.80
N ILE A 31 -2.01 9.39 0.13
CA ILE A 31 -3.31 10.04 -0.06
C ILE A 31 -3.16 11.55 -0.36
N ALA A 32 -2.32 12.28 0.39
CA ALA A 32 -2.09 13.70 0.13
C ALA A 32 -1.50 13.96 -1.27
N ARG A 33 -0.66 13.05 -1.77
CA ARG A 33 -0.11 13.14 -3.14
C ARG A 33 -1.21 13.01 -4.19
N PHE A 34 -2.13 12.07 -4.02
CA PHE A 34 -3.24 11.88 -4.95
C PHE A 34 -4.23 13.04 -4.95
N ILE A 35 -4.56 13.61 -3.79
CA ILE A 35 -5.46 14.77 -3.69
C ILE A 35 -4.87 15.98 -4.42
N VAL A 36 -3.59 16.30 -4.17
CA VAL A 36 -2.93 17.46 -4.80
C VAL A 36 -2.76 17.26 -6.31
N SER A 37 -2.28 16.08 -6.74
CA SER A 37 -2.16 15.79 -8.18
C SER A 37 -3.52 15.82 -8.88
N GLY A 38 -4.57 15.30 -8.25
CA GLY A 38 -5.93 15.31 -8.78
C GLY A 38 -6.50 16.72 -8.92
N PHE A 39 -6.35 17.57 -7.89
CA PHE A 39 -6.81 18.95 -7.92
C PHE A 39 -6.21 19.75 -9.07
N PHE A 40 -4.88 19.69 -9.25
CA PHE A 40 -4.22 20.42 -10.34
C PHE A 40 -4.44 19.78 -11.71
N GLY A 41 -4.54 18.45 -11.80
CA GLY A 41 -4.90 17.77 -13.04
C GLY A 41 -6.27 18.19 -13.54
N ILE A 42 -7.26 18.26 -12.63
CA ILE A 42 -8.61 18.75 -12.94
C ILE A 42 -8.57 20.24 -13.28
N PHE A 43 -7.82 21.08 -12.54
CA PHE A 43 -7.70 22.51 -12.82
C PHE A 43 -7.10 22.79 -14.21
N ILE A 44 -6.05 22.05 -14.60
CA ILE A 44 -5.41 22.16 -15.91
C ILE A 44 -6.36 21.67 -17.01
N LEU A 45 -7.07 20.57 -16.79
CA LEU A 45 -8.09 20.09 -17.73
C LEU A 45 -9.19 21.15 -17.93
N LEU A 46 -9.73 21.72 -16.85
CA LEU A 46 -10.73 22.78 -16.94
C LEU A 46 -10.19 24.04 -17.64
N SER A 47 -8.92 24.40 -17.44
CA SER A 47 -8.29 25.53 -18.14
C SER A 47 -8.08 25.29 -19.64
N ILE A 48 -7.84 24.05 -20.05
CA ILE A 48 -7.67 23.69 -21.47
C ILE A 48 -9.03 23.51 -22.18
N PHE A 49 -10.05 23.04 -21.46
CA PHE A 49 -11.41 22.87 -21.99
C PHE A 49 -12.30 24.11 -21.83
N SER A 50 -11.75 25.23 -21.36
CA SER A 50 -12.43 26.54 -21.38
C SER A 50 -12.22 27.22 -22.73
N ASP A 51 -12.63 26.57 -23.83
CA ASP A 51 -12.84 27.21 -25.12
C ASP A 51 -14.29 27.69 -25.17
N ASP A 52 -14.49 29.00 -25.06
CA ASP A 52 -15.76 29.67 -25.27
C ASP A 52 -15.94 29.94 -26.78
N PRO A 53 -16.94 29.35 -27.46
CA PRO A 53 -17.26 29.73 -28.83
C PRO A 53 -17.96 31.10 -28.85
N SER A 54 -17.19 32.15 -29.14
CA SER A 54 -17.71 33.51 -29.42
C SER A 54 -18.56 33.50 -30.70
N THR A 55 -19.77 34.11 -30.79
CA THR A 55 -20.04 35.52 -31.20
C THR A 55 -21.48 35.54 -31.78
N ASP A 56 -22.43 36.47 -31.49
CA ASP A 56 -22.50 37.90 -31.87
C ASP A 56 -23.57 38.71 -31.06
N GLN A 57 -23.13 39.87 -30.53
CA GLN A 57 -23.68 41.25 -30.56
C GLN A 57 -24.99 41.64 -29.83
N VAL A 58 -24.90 42.71 -29.00
CA VAL A 58 -25.32 44.10 -29.37
C VAL A 58 -24.51 45.13 -28.55
N LYS A 59 -24.08 46.20 -29.24
CA LYS A 59 -23.32 47.39 -28.82
C LYS A 59 -24.12 48.33 -27.89
N ASP A 60 -23.46 49.02 -26.95
CA ASP A 60 -22.99 50.41 -27.14
C ASP A 60 -22.41 51.10 -25.87
N LYS A 61 -21.33 51.87 -26.13
CA LYS A 61 -20.82 53.09 -25.46
C LYS A 61 -20.08 53.06 -24.10
N ALA A 62 -18.83 53.54 -24.16
CA ALA A 62 -17.93 53.96 -23.08
C ALA A 62 -18.12 55.48 -22.73
N PRO A 63 -17.27 56.18 -21.94
CA PRO A 63 -16.28 55.80 -20.91
C PRO A 63 -16.30 56.70 -19.62
N LYS A 64 -15.70 56.25 -18.49
CA LYS A 64 -14.71 57.03 -17.66
C LYS A 64 -14.34 56.40 -16.30
N GLU A 65 -13.06 56.05 -16.21
CA GLU A 65 -12.06 56.13 -15.11
C GLU A 65 -12.43 56.78 -13.75
N LYS A 66 -12.16 56.09 -12.62
CA LYS A 66 -11.15 56.45 -11.56
C LYS A 66 -11.38 55.74 -10.19
N ALA A 67 -10.29 55.09 -9.73
CA ALA A 67 -9.67 55.05 -8.40
C ALA A 67 -10.47 54.91 -7.07
N ALA A 68 -10.09 53.85 -6.33
CA ALA A 68 -9.68 53.80 -4.90
C ALA A 68 -10.71 53.67 -3.73
N SER A 69 -10.22 52.94 -2.70
CA SER A 69 -10.59 52.93 -1.26
C SER A 69 -11.74 52.00 -0.81
N VAL A 70 -11.53 50.91 -0.02
CA VAL A 70 -11.18 50.79 1.43
C VAL A 70 -12.43 50.53 2.32
N VAL A 71 -12.47 49.31 2.87
CA VAL A 71 -12.82 48.92 4.27
C VAL A 71 -14.27 49.03 4.81
N ALA A 72 -14.62 47.97 5.57
CA ALA A 72 -15.73 47.80 6.53
C ALA A 72 -17.11 47.46 5.92
N LYS A 73 -18.00 46.64 6.51
CA LYS A 73 -18.07 45.98 7.82
C LYS A 73 -19.26 45.00 7.81
N GLU A 74 -19.14 43.93 8.60
CA GLU A 74 -20.19 43.30 9.42
C GLU A 74 -21.47 42.69 8.83
N LYS A 75 -21.58 41.36 9.03
CA LYS A 75 -22.53 40.64 9.91
C LYS A 75 -22.11 39.16 9.88
N GLU A 76 -21.61 38.48 10.90
CA GLU A 76 -21.97 38.32 12.32
C GLU A 76 -23.45 37.98 12.57
N THR A 77 -23.74 36.69 12.75
CA THR A 77 -24.36 36.08 13.96
C THR A 77 -24.38 34.56 13.74
N GLU A 78 -23.54 33.82 14.44
CA GLU A 78 -23.79 33.17 15.75
C GLU A 78 -24.47 31.81 15.64
N LYS A 79 -23.70 30.76 15.98
CA LYS A 79 -24.06 29.91 17.12
C LYS A 79 -22.80 29.33 17.80
N LYS A 80 -22.31 30.08 18.80
CA LYS A 80 -21.65 29.63 20.04
C LYS A 80 -22.61 28.68 20.81
N GLU A 81 -22.24 27.83 21.77
CA GLU A 81 -21.02 27.60 22.53
C GLU A 81 -21.17 26.28 23.33
N ASN A 82 -20.01 25.67 23.61
CA ASN A 82 -19.56 25.16 24.93
C ASN A 82 -20.49 24.35 25.87
N LYS A 83 -20.02 23.16 26.26
CA LYS A 83 -19.21 22.91 27.50
C LYS A 83 -18.86 21.42 27.55
N SER A 84 -17.57 21.05 27.54
CA SER A 84 -16.63 20.99 28.68
C SER A 84 -16.76 19.71 29.54
N VAL A 85 -15.75 18.85 29.34
CA VAL A 85 -14.96 18.10 30.34
C VAL A 85 -15.70 17.15 31.30
N LYS A 86 -15.45 15.84 31.14
CA LYS A 86 -14.90 15.03 32.25
C LYS A 86 -14.21 13.74 31.79
N LYS A 87 -13.01 13.59 32.32
CA LYS A 87 -12.20 12.39 32.49
C LYS A 87 -13.01 11.32 33.22
N GLU A 88 -13.17 10.13 32.63
CA GLU A 88 -13.46 8.91 33.38
C GLU A 88 -12.88 7.69 32.67
N THR A 89 -11.98 7.05 33.41
CA THR A 89 -11.54 5.68 33.23
C THR A 89 -12.76 4.76 33.28
N SER A 90 -12.98 3.97 32.24
CA SER A 90 -13.79 2.74 32.30
C SER A 90 -13.15 1.74 31.35
N LYS A 91 -12.27 0.89 31.90
CA LYS A 91 -12.61 -0.46 32.36
C LYS A 91 -12.63 -1.40 31.16
N SER A 92 -11.49 -2.07 31.02
CA SER A 92 -11.39 -3.45 30.58
C SER A 92 -12.70 -4.21 30.76
N GLU A 93 -13.37 -4.49 29.66
CA GLU A 93 -14.05 -5.77 29.51
C GLU A 93 -13.21 -6.65 28.58
N PRO A 94 -12.94 -7.89 29.00
CA PRO A 94 -12.09 -8.79 28.27
C PRO A 94 -12.83 -9.18 27.01
N VAL A 95 -12.25 -8.92 25.84
CA VAL A 95 -12.68 -9.66 24.65
C VAL A 95 -12.32 -11.11 24.93
N LYS A 96 -13.38 -11.79 25.34
CA LYS A 96 -13.54 -13.20 25.62
C LYS A 96 -12.53 -14.01 24.81
N ASN A 97 -11.60 -14.56 25.56
CA ASN A 97 -10.64 -15.58 25.19
C ASN A 97 -11.41 -16.81 24.64
N SER A 98 -11.91 -16.73 23.42
CA SER A 98 -12.20 -17.91 22.61
C SER A 98 -10.90 -18.25 21.91
N LYS A 99 -10.01 -18.96 22.61
CA LYS A 99 -8.94 -19.72 21.96
C LYS A 99 -9.61 -20.84 21.14
N THR A 100 -10.20 -20.47 20.01
CA THR A 100 -10.18 -21.36 18.87
C THR A 100 -8.70 -21.54 18.58
N GLN A 101 -8.16 -22.75 18.75
CA GLN A 101 -6.79 -23.04 18.38
C GLN A 101 -6.65 -22.74 16.90
N GLU A 102 -6.10 -21.57 16.56
CA GLU A 102 -5.86 -21.18 15.18
C GLU A 102 -4.85 -22.16 14.60
N THR A 103 -5.32 -23.03 13.70
CA THR A 103 -4.47 -24.02 13.06
C THR A 103 -3.69 -23.37 11.92
N PRO A 104 -2.36 -23.51 11.88
CA PRO A 104 -1.56 -22.98 10.78
C PRO A 104 -1.98 -23.54 9.41
N VAL A 105 -2.05 -22.65 8.44
CA VAL A 105 -2.27 -22.93 7.02
C VAL A 105 -0.97 -23.45 6.41
N SER A 106 0.16 -22.83 6.76
CA SER A 106 1.50 -23.15 6.27
C SER A 106 2.42 -23.75 7.36
N PRO A 107 3.48 -24.49 6.98
CA PRO A 107 4.41 -25.09 7.94
C PRO A 107 5.19 -24.10 8.84
N GLN A 108 5.58 -22.93 8.31
CA GLN A 108 6.43 -21.96 9.00
C GLN A 108 5.73 -20.64 9.30
N ILE A 109 4.40 -20.62 9.29
CA ILE A 109 3.57 -19.41 9.42
C ILE A 109 3.81 -18.44 8.26
N GLY A 110 2.83 -18.36 7.38
CA GLY A 110 3.02 -17.99 5.99
C GLY A 110 1.71 -17.60 5.34
N LEU A 111 1.58 -17.88 4.05
CA LEU A 111 0.46 -17.42 3.24
C LEU A 111 -0.86 -17.99 3.80
N GLY A 112 -1.79 -17.09 4.14
CA GLY A 112 -3.09 -17.39 4.74
C GLY A 112 -3.11 -17.43 6.27
N ASP A 113 -1.95 -17.40 6.94
CA ASP A 113 -1.87 -17.38 8.41
C ASP A 113 -2.17 -15.98 8.98
N THR A 114 -2.61 -15.95 10.24
CA THR A 114 -3.08 -14.73 10.92
C THR A 114 -1.94 -13.86 11.44
N VAL A 115 -2.16 -12.55 11.59
CA VAL A 115 -1.20 -11.65 12.24
C VAL A 115 -0.80 -12.16 13.64
N SER A 116 -1.75 -12.78 14.36
CA SER A 116 -1.54 -13.38 15.68
C SER A 116 -0.53 -14.54 15.64
N LEU A 117 -0.68 -15.46 14.69
CA LEU A 117 0.27 -16.55 14.48
C LEU A 117 1.66 -16.03 14.12
N PHE A 118 1.75 -15.01 13.25
CA PHE A 118 3.02 -14.37 12.91
C PHE A 118 3.73 -13.78 14.14
N LYS A 119 3.00 -13.03 14.98
CA LYS A 119 3.55 -12.43 16.21
C LYS A 119 4.02 -13.49 17.21
N THR A 120 3.32 -14.62 17.27
CA THR A 120 3.66 -15.72 18.18
C THR A 120 4.88 -16.51 17.71
N HIS A 121 4.98 -16.77 16.41
CA HIS A 121 6.05 -17.60 15.83
C HIS A 121 7.33 -16.81 15.51
N HIS A 122 7.20 -15.65 14.85
CA HIS A 122 8.33 -14.83 14.39
C HIS A 122 8.68 -13.67 15.34
N GLY A 123 7.91 -13.52 16.42
CA GLY A 123 8.15 -12.52 17.45
C GLY A 123 7.60 -11.13 17.11
N LYS A 124 8.30 -10.09 17.57
CA LYS A 124 7.78 -8.72 17.52
C LYS A 124 7.65 -8.24 16.07
N ASN A 125 6.42 -7.88 15.70
CA ASN A 125 6.16 -7.12 14.48
C ASN A 125 6.72 -5.70 14.61
N LYS A 126 7.65 -5.31 13.73
CA LYS A 126 8.20 -3.95 13.62
C LYS A 126 7.39 -3.03 12.71
N GLY A 127 6.50 -3.61 11.89
CA GLY A 127 5.55 -2.90 11.05
C GLY A 127 4.22 -2.65 11.75
N ASP A 128 3.14 -2.63 10.97
CA ASP A 128 1.77 -2.48 11.46
C ASP A 128 0.93 -3.75 11.17
N ASN A 129 -0.39 -3.69 11.37
CA ASN A 129 -1.27 -4.84 11.18
C ASN A 129 -1.60 -5.13 9.70
N GLU A 130 -1.27 -4.23 8.78
CA GLU A 130 -1.48 -4.39 7.33
C GLU A 130 -0.17 -4.76 6.63
N MET A 131 0.95 -4.14 7.02
CA MET A 131 2.30 -4.37 6.52
C MET A 131 3.21 -4.80 7.68
N GLY A 132 3.43 -6.09 7.81
CA GLY A 132 4.28 -6.65 8.84
C GLY A 132 5.77 -6.59 8.51
N SER A 133 6.60 -6.56 9.55
CA SER A 133 8.04 -6.82 9.45
C SER A 133 8.48 -7.68 10.63
N PHE A 134 9.04 -8.84 10.32
CA PHE A 134 9.52 -9.83 11.29
C PHE A 134 10.96 -10.23 10.96
N GLU A 135 11.64 -10.81 11.96
CA GLU A 135 13.00 -11.38 11.79
C GLU A 135 14.01 -10.42 11.14
N ASN A 136 14.04 -9.16 11.61
CA ASN A 136 14.92 -8.12 11.06
C ASN A 136 14.72 -7.87 9.57
N ASP A 137 13.47 -7.65 9.16
CA ASP A 137 13.09 -7.36 7.78
C ASP A 137 13.38 -8.54 6.82
N TYR A 138 13.58 -9.75 7.34
CA TYR A 138 13.67 -10.95 6.53
C TYR A 138 12.29 -11.40 6.03
N ILE A 139 11.25 -11.31 6.88
CA ILE A 139 9.89 -11.75 6.54
C ILE A 139 8.97 -10.53 6.55
N LEU A 140 8.44 -10.19 5.38
CA LEU A 140 7.60 -9.01 5.16
C LEU A 140 6.22 -9.42 4.62
N PRO A 141 5.27 -9.81 5.49
CA PRO A 141 3.92 -10.13 5.09
C PRO A 141 3.06 -8.86 4.89
N MET A 142 2.16 -8.92 3.92
CA MET A 142 1.01 -8.02 3.83
C MET A 142 -0.25 -8.79 4.21
N PHE A 143 -1.08 -8.18 5.04
CA PHE A 143 -2.29 -8.77 5.58
C PHE A 143 -3.55 -8.14 4.96
N LEU A 144 -4.55 -8.97 4.73
CA LEU A 144 -5.90 -8.60 4.33
C LEU A 144 -6.84 -9.35 5.26
N ASP A 145 -7.71 -8.62 5.97
CA ASP A 145 -8.62 -9.18 6.97
C ASP A 145 -7.91 -10.14 7.95
N ASP A 146 -6.80 -9.66 8.52
CA ASP A 146 -5.92 -10.38 9.45
C ASP A 146 -5.13 -11.56 8.85
N LYS A 147 -5.28 -11.89 7.57
CA LYS A 147 -4.60 -13.04 6.93
C LYS A 147 -3.54 -12.60 5.93
N ALA A 148 -2.38 -13.26 5.94
CA ALA A 148 -1.31 -12.93 5.00
C ALA A 148 -1.72 -13.28 3.56
N TRP A 149 -1.83 -12.30 2.68
CA TRP A 149 -2.16 -12.50 1.26
C TRP A 149 -0.96 -12.32 0.33
N ASN A 150 0.13 -11.76 0.86
CA ASN A 150 1.42 -11.64 0.20
C ASN A 150 2.54 -11.70 1.23
N ILE A 151 3.68 -12.30 0.90
CA ILE A 151 4.86 -12.38 1.76
C ILE A 151 6.10 -12.19 0.90
N THR A 152 6.98 -11.28 1.31
CA THR A 152 8.34 -11.20 0.78
C THR A 152 9.33 -11.77 1.77
N LEU A 153 10.12 -12.74 1.32
CA LEU A 153 11.33 -13.22 1.99
C LEU A 153 12.51 -12.44 1.41
N GLN A 154 13.17 -11.62 2.24
CA GLN A 154 14.25 -10.73 1.83
C GLN A 154 15.59 -11.26 2.35
N PHE A 155 16.23 -12.16 1.60
CA PHE A 155 17.49 -12.79 2.01
C PHE A 155 18.61 -11.78 2.25
N GLU A 156 18.56 -10.63 1.57
CA GLU A 156 19.51 -9.51 1.73
C GLU A 156 19.56 -8.94 3.15
N SER A 157 18.48 -9.09 3.92
CA SER A 157 18.37 -8.68 5.32
C SER A 157 19.05 -9.66 6.28
N THR A 158 19.48 -10.84 5.80
CA THR A 158 20.15 -11.88 6.60
C THR A 158 21.67 -11.85 6.42
N SER A 159 22.40 -12.60 7.25
CA SER A 159 23.87 -12.73 7.14
C SER A 159 24.30 -13.37 5.82
N SER A 160 23.51 -14.32 5.33
CA SER A 160 23.70 -14.89 4.00
C SER A 160 22.78 -14.17 3.02
N LYS A 161 23.31 -13.26 2.20
CA LYS A 161 22.48 -12.39 1.34
C LYS A 161 21.94 -13.06 0.08
N ARG A 162 22.44 -14.26 -0.23
CA ARG A 162 22.12 -15.03 -1.43
C ARG A 162 21.83 -16.48 -1.09
N ARG A 163 20.92 -17.10 -1.83
CA ARG A 163 20.57 -18.52 -1.73
C ARG A 163 20.75 -19.17 -3.10
N ASP A 164 21.02 -20.46 -3.10
CA ASP A 164 20.84 -21.28 -4.30
C ASP A 164 19.34 -21.36 -4.64
N PHE A 165 19.00 -21.47 -5.92
CA PHE A 165 17.63 -21.64 -6.37
C PHE A 165 16.86 -22.75 -5.64
N LYS A 166 17.46 -23.94 -5.51
CA LYS A 166 16.84 -25.09 -4.86
C LYS A 166 16.63 -24.85 -3.37
N GLU A 167 17.57 -24.15 -2.75
CA GLU A 167 17.47 -23.72 -1.35
C GLU A 167 16.30 -22.73 -1.19
N ALA A 168 16.21 -21.70 -2.04
CA ALA A 168 15.13 -20.72 -2.03
C ALA A 168 13.74 -21.36 -2.23
N VAL A 169 13.62 -22.33 -3.15
CA VAL A 169 12.39 -23.12 -3.35
C VAL A 169 12.04 -23.94 -2.10
N THR A 170 13.04 -24.48 -1.42
CA THR A 170 12.84 -25.29 -0.21
C THR A 170 12.35 -24.41 0.94
N ILE A 171 12.97 -23.24 1.12
CA ILE A 171 12.55 -22.24 2.09
C ILE A 171 11.11 -21.79 1.78
N SER A 172 10.81 -21.44 0.53
CA SER A 172 9.48 -20.93 0.15
C SER A 172 8.36 -21.92 0.43
N LYS A 173 8.63 -23.23 0.30
CA LYS A 173 7.67 -24.30 0.66
C LYS A 173 7.25 -24.28 2.12
N GLY A 174 8.07 -23.72 3.02
CA GLY A 174 7.71 -23.51 4.42
C GLY A 174 6.61 -22.45 4.60
N PHE A 175 6.48 -21.52 3.65
CA PHE A 175 5.59 -20.36 3.75
C PHE A 175 4.35 -20.46 2.85
N ILE A 176 4.22 -21.50 2.01
CA ILE A 176 3.00 -21.77 1.25
C ILE A 176 2.08 -22.73 2.03
N PRO A 177 0.77 -22.81 1.71
CA PRO A 177 -0.13 -23.76 2.35
C PRO A 177 0.39 -25.20 2.27
N SER A 178 0.23 -25.97 3.34
CA SER A 178 0.81 -27.32 3.44
C SER A 178 0.28 -28.31 2.41
N ASP A 179 -0.89 -28.04 1.83
CA ASP A 179 -1.54 -28.84 0.77
C ASP A 179 -1.27 -28.29 -0.64
N ALA A 180 -0.36 -27.32 -0.79
CA ALA A 180 -0.08 -26.69 -2.07
C ALA A 180 0.58 -27.70 -3.04
N ILE A 181 -0.03 -27.83 -4.21
CA ILE A 181 0.45 -28.68 -5.30
C ILE A 181 0.98 -27.78 -6.42
N LYS A 182 2.22 -28.01 -6.84
CA LYS A 182 2.85 -27.29 -7.96
C LYS A 182 2.10 -27.58 -9.25
N VAL A 183 1.74 -26.53 -9.99
CA VAL A 183 1.05 -26.59 -11.28
C VAL A 183 2.03 -26.43 -12.43
N LYS A 184 2.83 -25.35 -12.41
CA LYS A 184 3.85 -25.08 -13.44
C LYS A 184 4.96 -24.19 -12.89
N GLU A 185 6.08 -24.18 -13.58
CA GLU A 185 7.23 -23.30 -13.34
C GLU A 185 7.71 -22.74 -14.66
N TYR A 186 8.02 -21.45 -14.70
CA TYR A 186 8.54 -20.78 -15.89
C TYR A 186 9.44 -19.61 -15.52
N THR A 187 10.43 -19.34 -16.37
CA THR A 187 11.25 -18.14 -16.28
C THR A 187 10.46 -16.97 -16.88
N LEU A 188 10.23 -15.91 -16.10
CA LEU A 188 9.49 -14.73 -16.56
C LEU A 188 10.42 -13.76 -17.31
N ASP A 189 11.64 -13.59 -16.79
CA ASP A 189 12.71 -12.79 -17.38
C ASP A 189 14.08 -13.25 -16.87
N ASP A 190 15.14 -12.50 -17.18
CA ASP A 190 16.50 -12.79 -16.76
C ASP A 190 16.72 -12.74 -15.23
N MET A 191 15.77 -12.21 -14.44
CA MET A 191 15.90 -12.07 -12.99
C MET A 191 14.85 -12.85 -12.19
N ARG A 192 13.84 -13.43 -12.85
CA ARG A 192 12.67 -14.00 -12.17
C ARG A 192 12.26 -15.35 -12.72
N THR A 193 12.06 -16.31 -11.81
CA THR A 193 11.35 -17.56 -12.08
C THR A 193 10.08 -17.59 -11.25
N VAL A 194 8.96 -17.95 -11.87
CA VAL A 194 7.65 -18.06 -11.24
C VAL A 194 7.26 -19.52 -11.11
N ILE A 195 6.75 -19.90 -9.94
CA ILE A 195 6.16 -21.21 -9.69
C ILE A 195 4.71 -21.00 -9.25
N GLU A 196 3.78 -21.59 -9.99
CA GLU A 196 2.35 -21.54 -9.65
C GLU A 196 1.94 -22.80 -8.89
N TYR A 197 1.06 -22.64 -7.91
CA TYR A 197 0.50 -23.72 -7.11
C TYR A 197 -1.02 -23.59 -6.99
N LYS A 198 -1.66 -24.70 -6.59
CA LYS A 198 -3.06 -24.74 -6.15
C LYS A 198 -3.12 -25.32 -4.73
N SER A 199 -4.02 -24.79 -3.90
CA SER A 199 -4.27 -25.23 -2.52
C SER A 199 -5.76 -25.16 -2.21
N ASN A 200 -6.30 -26.21 -1.58
CA ASN A 200 -7.68 -26.21 -1.09
C ASN A 200 -7.80 -25.44 0.22
N LYS A 201 -6.80 -25.51 1.10
CA LYS A 201 -6.74 -24.66 2.31
C LYS A 201 -6.82 -23.18 1.94
N LEU A 202 -6.12 -22.75 0.90
CA LEU A 202 -6.16 -21.34 0.50
C LEU A 202 -7.54 -20.90 0.00
N LYS A 203 -8.35 -21.81 -0.59
CA LYS A 203 -9.75 -21.51 -0.95
C LYS A 203 -10.62 -21.25 0.27
N THR A 204 -10.38 -21.95 1.37
CA THR A 204 -11.16 -21.75 2.61
C THR A 204 -10.74 -20.45 3.30
N VAL A 205 -9.46 -20.12 3.24
CA VAL A 205 -8.86 -18.88 3.78
C VAL A 205 -9.33 -17.66 2.99
N PHE A 206 -9.33 -17.74 1.66
CA PHE A 206 -9.75 -16.67 0.75
C PHE A 206 -10.80 -17.20 -0.24
N PRO A 207 -12.09 -17.25 0.15
CA PRO A 207 -13.15 -17.87 -0.65
C PRO A 207 -13.60 -17.04 -1.84
N THR A 208 -13.30 -15.74 -1.86
CA THR A 208 -13.76 -14.81 -2.89
C THR A 208 -12.67 -13.81 -3.27
N PHE A 209 -12.45 -13.65 -4.56
CA PHE A 209 -11.72 -12.53 -5.15
C PHE A 209 -12.64 -11.88 -6.19
N PRO A 210 -13.40 -10.83 -5.84
CA PRO A 210 -14.46 -10.30 -6.69
C PRO A 210 -13.99 -9.93 -8.11
N SER A 211 -12.77 -9.42 -8.23
CA SER A 211 -12.17 -9.03 -9.51
C SER A 211 -11.49 -10.19 -10.25
N SER A 212 -11.29 -11.34 -9.61
CA SER A 212 -10.56 -12.49 -10.18
C SER A 212 -11.00 -13.84 -9.55
N PRO A 213 -12.26 -14.29 -9.74
CA PRO A 213 -12.77 -15.53 -9.12
C PRO A 213 -11.97 -16.78 -9.51
N GLU A 214 -11.37 -16.78 -10.69
CA GLU A 214 -10.48 -17.84 -11.18
C GLU A 214 -9.20 -17.98 -10.37
N GLU A 215 -8.84 -16.99 -9.55
CA GLU A 215 -7.65 -16.99 -8.70
C GLU A 215 -7.86 -17.65 -7.34
N VAL A 216 -9.11 -18.00 -6.99
CA VAL A 216 -9.45 -18.66 -5.73
C VAL A 216 -8.69 -19.99 -5.58
N GLY A 217 -7.90 -20.09 -4.51
CA GLY A 217 -7.07 -21.27 -4.23
C GLY A 217 -5.81 -21.40 -5.06
N LYS A 218 -5.43 -20.38 -5.84
CA LYS A 218 -4.16 -20.33 -6.54
C LYS A 218 -3.18 -19.43 -5.80
N LEU A 219 -1.89 -19.73 -5.93
CA LEU A 219 -0.83 -18.86 -5.44
C LEU A 219 0.39 -18.96 -6.37
N ILE A 220 1.26 -17.96 -6.28
CA ILE A 220 2.57 -17.97 -6.92
C ILE A 220 3.70 -17.82 -5.93
N THR A 221 4.85 -18.33 -6.32
CA THR A 221 6.15 -17.99 -5.75
C THR A 221 7.01 -17.39 -6.86
N ILE A 222 7.45 -16.15 -6.70
CA ILE A 222 8.37 -15.46 -7.59
C ILE A 222 9.75 -15.47 -6.94
N ILE A 223 10.68 -16.19 -7.54
CA ILE A 223 12.06 -16.31 -7.09
C ILE A 223 12.88 -15.27 -7.86
N LYS A 224 13.49 -14.34 -7.13
CA LYS A 224 14.25 -13.21 -7.67
C LYS A 224 15.74 -13.43 -7.44
N TYR A 225 16.52 -13.39 -8.52
CA TYR A 225 17.95 -13.63 -8.51
C TYR A 225 18.69 -12.56 -9.33
N ASP A 226 19.99 -12.41 -9.06
CA ASP A 226 20.84 -11.52 -9.86
C ASP A 226 20.86 -12.00 -11.32
N SER A 227 20.81 -11.08 -12.30
CA SER A 227 20.63 -11.35 -13.74
C SER A 227 21.27 -12.65 -14.25
N GLY A 228 20.42 -13.62 -14.59
CA GLY A 228 20.74 -14.94 -15.12
C GLY A 228 21.33 -15.93 -14.11
N ASN A 229 21.73 -15.48 -12.93
CA ASN A 229 22.42 -16.29 -11.94
C ASN A 229 21.46 -16.87 -10.91
N LYS A 230 20.88 -18.03 -11.22
CA LYS A 230 19.98 -18.78 -10.33
C LYS A 230 20.63 -19.21 -9.00
N ASN A 231 21.96 -19.18 -8.88
CA ASN A 231 22.64 -19.48 -7.62
C ASN A 231 22.78 -18.24 -6.71
N SER A 232 22.23 -17.10 -7.14
CA SER A 232 22.29 -15.83 -6.44
C SER A 232 20.88 -15.26 -6.21
N VAL A 233 20.01 -16.07 -5.61
CA VAL A 233 18.65 -15.65 -5.22
C VAL A 233 18.73 -14.69 -4.04
N PHE A 234 18.18 -13.49 -4.18
CA PHE A 234 18.19 -12.47 -3.13
C PHE A 234 16.82 -12.25 -2.48
N SER A 235 15.74 -12.69 -3.13
CA SER A 235 14.39 -12.55 -2.59
C SER A 235 13.43 -13.58 -3.16
N VAL A 236 12.42 -13.94 -2.38
CA VAL A 236 11.26 -14.71 -2.82
C VAL A 236 9.99 -13.96 -2.46
N VAL A 237 9.06 -13.82 -3.39
CA VAL A 237 7.72 -13.26 -3.16
C VAL A 237 6.70 -14.39 -3.27
N ILE A 238 5.80 -14.51 -2.31
CA ILE A 238 4.73 -15.51 -2.26
C ILE A 238 3.42 -14.74 -2.19
N GLY A 239 2.49 -14.98 -3.11
CA GLY A 239 1.24 -14.22 -3.17
C GLY A 239 0.07 -15.06 -3.65
N VAL A 240 -1.13 -14.69 -3.22
CA VAL A 240 -2.37 -15.29 -3.75
C VAL A 240 -2.57 -14.90 -5.23
N GLY A 241 -3.13 -15.82 -6.00
CA GLY A 241 -3.40 -15.67 -7.44
C GLY A 241 -2.28 -16.19 -8.34
N THR A 242 -2.32 -15.82 -9.62
CA THR A 242 -1.36 -16.25 -10.66
C THR A 242 -0.62 -15.13 -11.36
N ASN A 243 -0.87 -13.87 -10.98
CA ASN A 243 -0.28 -12.70 -11.62
C ASN A 243 1.10 -12.32 -11.01
N PRO A 244 2.20 -12.42 -11.76
CA PRO A 244 3.57 -12.19 -11.27
C PRO A 244 4.08 -10.74 -11.31
#